data_AF-A0A1C5YUB8-F1
#
_entry.id   AF-A0A1C5YUB8-F1
#
_cell.length_a   1.000
_cell.length_b   1.000
_cell.length_c   1.000
_cell.angle_alpha   90.00
_cell.angle_beta   90.00
_cell.angle_gamma   90.00
#
_symmetry.space_group_name_H-M   'P 1'
#
loop_
_entity.id
_entity.type
_entity.pdbx_description
1 polymer ?
#
loop_
_entity_poly.entity_id
_entity_poly.type
_entity_poly.pdbx_seq_one_letter_code
_entity_poly.pdbx_strand_id
1 'polypeptide(L)'
;MNGKGRKLFRSAVGILTSVMMMGAYTTTAMASGIGVIDAKDMLDIHAEANTASAVVGQVMEDGHVAILAKYNDWVQIQAGEIAGWVPAENLVETEISNEEAVAANEQVIAERTGATASEDEFFAEEEVQQDETAALQAEASEAAQNEIEEVQAAEEAARLEAEVQAKAAAEEAARLEAEAQAKAAAEEAAQLEAEAQAKAAEEAARLEAEAQAKAAEEAARLEAEAQAKAAAEEAAQLEAEAQQAALAAQAAQTAAISAEELKLLANIIYCEAGSESYVGKVAVGNVIMNRVKSASQPNTITEVVYAKGQFSPVRNGSLQRALSSDKADAACYQAAIEALAGAQPVGGKLFFRRNNGRSGQVIGHHVFY
;
A
#
# COMPACT_ATOMS: atom_id res chain seq x y z
N MET A 1 15.46 0.81 50.99
CA MET A 1 16.81 1.05 51.56
C MET A 1 17.84 0.79 50.48
N ASN A 2 18.74 1.76 50.28
CA ASN A 2 20.12 1.63 49.78
C ASN A 2 20.29 1.12 48.32
N GLY A 3 21.04 1.78 47.43
CA GLY A 3 21.99 2.86 47.65
C GLY A 3 22.51 3.42 46.32
N LYS A 4 22.87 4.70 46.42
CA LYS A 4 23.59 5.52 45.44
C LYS A 4 24.97 4.93 45.11
N GLY A 5 25.44 5.13 43.87
CA GLY A 5 26.83 4.87 43.49
C GLY A 5 27.16 5.18 42.02
N ARG A 6 27.32 6.47 41.66
CA ARG A 6 28.58 7.15 41.25
C ARG A 6 29.02 7.02 39.78
N LYS A 7 29.25 8.18 39.15
CA LYS A 7 30.44 8.64 38.38
C LYS A 7 30.06 9.98 37.72
N LEU A 8 30.36 11.18 38.27
CA LEU A 8 31.65 11.90 38.35
C LEU A 8 32.49 11.85 37.07
N PHE A 9 32.36 12.87 36.22
CA PHE A 9 33.41 13.59 35.46
C PHE A 9 32.82 14.97 35.11
N ARG A 10 33.13 16.03 35.87
CA ARG A 10 34.21 17.02 35.64
C ARG A 10 34.18 17.63 34.23
N SER A 11 33.77 18.89 34.13
CA SER A 11 34.72 19.94 33.75
C SER A 11 34.22 21.32 34.14
N ALA A 12 35.13 22.10 34.69
CA ALA A 12 34.97 23.50 35.02
C ALA A 12 35.00 24.34 33.73
N VAL A 13 34.08 25.29 33.61
CA VAL A 13 34.20 26.46 32.74
C VAL A 13 33.59 27.57 33.59
N GLY A 14 34.40 28.39 34.25
CA GLY A 14 35.17 29.41 33.53
C GLY A 14 34.32 30.67 33.61
N ILE A 15 34.45 31.36 34.74
CA ILE A 15 33.97 32.73 34.94
C ILE A 15 34.55 33.55 33.80
N LEU A 16 33.75 33.84 32.78
CA LEU A 16 34.05 34.89 31.82
C LEU A 16 33.16 36.07 32.19
N THR A 17 33.74 36.94 33.00
CA THR A 17 33.33 38.33 33.12
C THR A 17 33.26 38.95 31.73
N SER A 18 32.08 38.97 31.12
CA SER A 18 31.74 39.96 30.10
C SER A 18 30.87 40.99 30.80
N VAL A 19 31.55 41.97 31.38
CA VAL A 19 31.00 43.32 31.51
C VAL A 19 30.75 43.76 30.08
N MET A 20 29.55 43.49 29.56
CA MET A 20 29.06 44.18 28.39
C MET A 20 28.85 45.60 28.87
N MET A 21 29.77 46.48 28.47
CA MET A 21 29.56 47.93 28.53
C MET A 21 28.20 48.20 27.87
N MET A 22 27.17 48.41 28.69
CA MET A 22 26.06 49.26 28.29
C MET A 22 26.69 50.64 28.14
N GLY A 23 27.16 50.93 26.93
CA GLY A 23 27.32 52.30 26.49
C GLY A 23 26.03 53.02 26.83
N ALA A 24 26.17 54.16 27.50
CA ALA A 24 25.09 55.11 27.68
C ALA A 24 24.61 55.51 26.28
N TYR A 25 23.64 54.78 25.76
CA TYR A 25 22.75 55.31 24.75
C TYR A 25 21.85 56.28 25.50
N THR A 26 22.34 57.51 25.69
CA THR A 26 21.45 58.66 25.82
C THR A 26 20.81 58.88 24.45
N THR A 27 19.97 57.94 24.04
CA THR A 27 18.95 58.22 23.05
C THR A 27 17.90 58.99 23.81
N THR A 28 17.94 60.32 23.68
CA THR A 28 16.76 61.15 23.92
C THR A 28 15.71 60.69 22.92
N ALA A 29 15.00 59.61 23.25
CA ALA A 29 13.83 59.18 22.52
C ALA A 29 12.83 60.31 22.71
N MET A 30 12.52 61.01 21.62
CA MET A 30 11.47 62.04 21.60
C MET A 30 10.19 61.35 22.10
N ALA A 31 9.64 61.81 23.22
CA ALA A 31 8.41 61.26 23.75
C ALA A 31 7.33 61.31 22.67
N SER A 32 6.72 60.17 22.38
CA SER A 32 5.64 60.01 21.41
C SER A 32 4.30 60.54 21.95
N GLY A 33 4.21 60.72 23.27
CA GLY A 33 3.06 61.34 23.96
C GLY A 33 3.23 61.34 25.48
N ILE A 34 2.26 61.90 26.21
CA ILE A 34 2.17 61.83 27.67
C ILE A 34 1.04 60.86 28.02
N GLY A 35 1.31 59.91 28.92
CA GLY A 35 0.31 59.02 29.50
C GLY A 35 0.00 59.41 30.94
N VAL A 36 -1.25 59.19 31.37
CA VAL A 36 -1.64 59.21 32.78
C VAL A 36 -1.82 57.78 33.23
N ILE A 37 -1.23 57.45 34.38
CA ILE A 37 -1.33 56.12 34.98
C ILE A 37 -2.68 56.02 35.70
N ASP A 38 -3.57 55.15 35.20
CA ASP A 38 -4.87 54.83 35.79
C ASP A 38 -4.78 53.46 36.49
N ALA A 39 -3.86 53.37 37.45
CA ALA A 39 -3.65 52.18 38.27
C ALA A 39 -4.13 52.46 39.69
N LYS A 40 -4.91 51.53 40.24
CA LYS A 40 -5.57 51.64 41.55
C LYS A 40 -4.62 51.69 42.76
N ASP A 41 -3.31 51.53 42.51
CA ASP A 41 -2.19 51.44 43.46
C ASP A 41 -0.84 51.65 42.69
N MET A 42 0.31 51.42 43.34
CA MET A 42 1.65 51.47 42.73
C MET A 42 1.80 50.53 41.51
N LEU A 43 2.26 51.06 40.38
CA LEU A 43 2.50 50.30 39.15
C LEU A 43 3.98 49.92 39.01
N ASP A 44 4.26 48.63 38.78
CA ASP A 44 5.60 48.10 38.54
C ASP A 44 6.08 48.41 37.11
N ILE A 45 7.28 48.98 36.99
CA ILE A 45 7.96 49.23 35.72
C ILE A 45 8.95 48.09 35.47
N HIS A 46 8.82 47.41 34.33
CA HIS A 46 9.60 46.23 33.96
C HIS A 46 10.78 46.56 33.02
N ALA A 47 11.87 45.81 33.11
CA ALA A 47 13.02 45.99 32.20
C ALA A 47 12.70 45.65 30.74
N GLU A 48 11.79 44.70 30.51
CA GLU A 48 11.38 44.22 29.18
C GLU A 48 9.85 44.13 29.09
N ALA A 49 9.29 44.06 27.88
CA ALA A 49 7.85 43.95 27.61
C ALA A 49 7.27 42.56 27.96
N ASN A 50 7.47 42.10 29.20
CA ASN A 50 6.91 40.88 29.75
C ASN A 50 6.86 40.92 31.29
N THR A 51 5.88 40.21 31.87
CA THR A 51 5.66 40.14 33.33
C THR A 51 6.71 39.32 34.08
N ALA A 52 7.58 38.58 33.37
CA ALA A 52 8.63 37.76 33.97
C ALA A 52 9.96 38.52 34.15
N SER A 53 10.07 39.72 33.60
CA SER A 53 11.27 40.54 33.65
C SER A 53 11.41 41.26 35.00
N ALA A 54 12.65 41.62 35.33
CA ALA A 54 12.95 42.32 36.58
C ALA A 54 12.25 43.69 36.64
N VAL A 55 11.66 44.00 37.79
CA VAL A 55 11.08 45.32 38.07
C VAL A 55 12.22 46.32 38.28
N VAL A 56 12.29 47.34 37.44
CA VAL A 56 13.31 48.40 37.43
C VAL A 56 12.87 49.64 38.23
N GLY A 57 11.57 49.74 38.56
CA GLY A 57 11.05 50.81 39.40
C GLY A 57 9.55 50.67 39.66
N GLN A 58 9.00 51.57 40.47
CA GLN A 58 7.56 51.68 40.73
C GLN A 58 7.12 53.13 40.58
N VAL A 59 5.91 53.35 40.08
CA VAL A 59 5.33 54.68 39.89
C VAL A 59 3.98 54.77 40.60
N MET A 60 3.71 55.92 41.23
CA MET A 60 2.47 56.17 41.96
C MET A 60 1.29 56.49 41.02
N GLU A 61 0.08 56.23 41.50
CA GLU A 61 -1.19 56.67 40.90
C GLU A 61 -1.18 58.20 40.64
N ASP A 62 -1.78 58.64 39.53
CA ASP A 62 -1.81 60.04 39.04
C ASP A 62 -0.46 60.63 38.58
N GLY A 63 0.58 59.82 38.38
CA GLY A 63 1.84 60.27 37.77
C GLY A 63 1.72 60.54 36.26
N HIS A 64 2.19 61.71 35.81
CA HIS A 64 2.41 61.97 34.38
C HIS A 64 3.70 61.30 33.91
N VAL A 65 3.62 60.48 32.87
CA VAL A 65 4.78 59.77 32.30
C VAL A 65 4.90 60.02 30.81
N ALA A 66 6.14 60.08 30.32
CA ALA A 66 6.41 60.19 28.89
C ALA A 66 6.35 58.80 28.24
N ILE A 67 5.59 58.65 27.15
CA ILE A 67 5.49 57.42 26.37
C ILE A 67 6.59 57.44 25.29
N LEU A 68 7.47 56.44 25.29
CA LEU A 68 8.59 56.35 24.35
C LEU A 68 8.30 55.40 23.18
N ALA A 69 7.71 54.23 23.45
CA ALA A 69 7.43 53.22 22.43
C ALA A 69 6.25 52.32 22.84
N LYS A 70 5.61 51.67 21.86
CA LYS A 70 4.56 50.67 22.07
C LYS A 70 4.96 49.36 21.41
N TYR A 71 4.78 48.25 22.12
CA TYR A 71 5.07 46.91 21.61
C TYR A 71 4.03 45.92 22.16
N ASN A 72 3.13 45.46 21.28
CA ASN A 72 1.96 44.64 21.65
C ASN A 72 1.13 45.32 22.77
N ASP A 73 0.81 44.59 23.84
CA ASP A 73 0.05 45.08 24.99
C ASP A 73 0.92 45.79 26.04
N TRP A 74 2.13 46.25 25.66
CA TRP A 74 3.08 46.93 26.54
C TRP A 74 3.49 48.29 26.00
N VAL A 75 3.67 49.24 26.92
CA VAL A 75 4.08 50.62 26.64
C VAL A 75 5.38 50.89 27.38
N GLN A 76 6.39 51.38 26.65
CA GLN A 76 7.62 51.85 27.26
C GLN A 76 7.40 53.29 27.72
N ILE A 77 7.58 53.52 29.02
CA ILE A 77 7.41 54.82 29.66
C ILE A 77 8.72 55.30 30.27
N GLN A 78 8.83 56.61 30.45
CA GLN A 78 9.85 57.25 31.25
C GLN A 78 9.20 58.09 32.36
N ALA A 79 9.52 57.74 33.61
CA ALA A 79 9.10 58.42 34.82
C ALA A 79 10.35 58.96 35.54
N GLY A 80 10.65 60.25 35.36
CA GLY A 80 11.90 60.86 35.82
C GLY A 80 13.12 60.23 35.14
N GLU A 81 14.03 59.63 35.92
CA GLU A 81 15.23 58.93 35.44
C GLU A 81 14.99 57.45 35.12
N ILE A 82 13.81 56.89 35.45
CA ILE A 82 13.51 55.46 35.26
C ILE A 82 12.77 55.28 33.94
N ALA A 83 13.32 54.45 33.05
CA ALA A 83 12.68 54.04 31.81
C ALA A 83 12.46 52.53 31.79
N GLY A 84 11.27 52.09 31.38
CA GLY A 84 10.93 50.67 31.28
C GLY A 84 9.51 50.44 30.78
N TRP A 85 9.05 49.20 30.83
CA TRP A 85 7.81 48.74 30.21
C TRP A 85 6.70 48.56 31.25
N VAL A 86 5.49 49.00 30.90
CA VAL A 86 4.28 48.80 31.70
C VAL A 86 3.15 48.23 30.82
N PRO A 87 2.20 47.45 31.39
CA PRO A 87 1.05 46.96 30.65
C PRO A 87 0.17 48.12 30.15
N ALA A 88 -0.23 48.08 28.87
CA ALA A 88 -1.04 49.12 28.24
C ALA A 88 -2.42 49.31 28.90
N GLU A 89 -2.96 48.27 29.52
CA GLU A 89 -4.26 48.29 30.22
C GLU A 89 -4.31 49.23 31.43
N ASN A 90 -3.15 49.60 31.98
CA ASN A 90 -3.03 50.45 33.17
C ASN A 90 -2.68 51.92 32.82
N LEU A 91 -2.71 52.26 31.52
CA LEU A 91 -2.44 53.61 31.04
C LEU A 91 -3.67 54.18 30.33
N VAL A 92 -4.08 55.38 30.73
CA VAL A 92 -5.04 56.19 29.98
C VAL A 92 -4.24 57.20 29.17
N GLU A 93 -4.31 57.06 27.85
CA GLU A 93 -3.66 57.98 26.92
C GLU A 93 -4.50 59.26 26.81
N THR A 94 -3.92 60.37 27.25
CA THR A 94 -4.44 61.70 26.97
C THR A 94 -3.59 62.33 25.87
N GLU A 95 -4.13 62.44 24.65
CA GLU A 95 -3.46 63.18 23.59
C GLU A 95 -3.42 64.67 23.96
N ILE A 96 -2.24 65.15 24.34
CA ILE A 96 -1.94 66.58 24.49
C ILE A 96 -0.96 66.95 23.38
N SER A 97 -1.30 67.96 22.59
CA SER A 97 -0.49 68.45 21.46
C SER A 97 0.90 68.92 21.90
N ASN A 98 1.90 68.67 21.05
CA ASN A 98 3.35 68.90 21.21
C ASN A 98 3.83 70.29 21.71
N GLU A 99 2.95 71.24 22.03
CA GLU A 99 3.32 72.59 22.47
C GLU A 99 3.31 72.75 24.01
N GLU A 100 2.67 71.86 24.77
CA GLU A 100 2.64 71.94 26.25
C GLU A 100 3.69 71.06 26.96
N ALA A 101 4.32 70.11 26.27
CA ALA A 101 5.35 69.23 26.83
C ALA A 101 6.71 69.93 27.08
N VAL A 102 6.95 71.08 26.42
CA VAL A 102 8.17 71.90 26.61
C VAL A 102 8.06 72.78 27.86
N ALA A 103 6.85 73.15 28.28
CA ALA A 103 6.63 74.05 29.43
C ALA A 103 6.83 73.38 30.80
N ALA A 104 6.69 72.05 30.88
CA ALA A 104 6.83 71.31 32.15
C ALA A 104 8.31 71.06 32.55
N ASN A 105 9.26 71.19 31.62
CA ASN A 105 10.68 70.95 31.89
C ASN A 105 11.45 72.22 32.31
N GLU A 106 10.83 73.40 32.20
CA GLU A 106 11.45 74.70 32.50
C GLU A 106 11.17 75.21 33.92
N GLN A 107 10.21 74.63 34.64
CA GLN A 107 9.87 75.01 36.03
C GLN A 107 10.85 74.47 37.10
N VAL A 108 11.73 73.52 36.77
CA VAL A 108 12.66 72.91 37.73
C VAL A 108 13.99 73.68 37.86
N ILE A 109 14.30 74.57 36.91
CA ILE A 109 15.58 75.31 36.88
C ILE A 109 15.46 76.74 37.44
N ALA A 110 14.24 77.26 37.61
CA ALA A 110 14.00 78.65 38.04
C ALA A 110 14.03 78.90 39.56
N GLU A 111 14.08 77.88 40.41
CA GLU A 111 13.94 78.06 41.87
C GLU A 111 15.26 78.19 42.66
N ARG A 112 16.42 78.32 41.99
CA ARG A 112 17.72 78.19 42.68
C ARG A 112 18.79 79.25 42.47
N THR A 113 18.46 80.49 42.12
CA THR A 113 19.36 81.65 42.36
C THR A 113 18.58 82.96 42.45
N GLY A 114 18.02 83.23 43.63
CA GLY A 114 17.47 84.53 44.00
C GLY A 114 18.57 85.48 44.49
N ALA A 115 18.63 86.63 43.83
CA ALA A 115 19.53 87.75 44.08
C ALA A 115 19.30 88.46 45.42
N THR A 116 20.32 89.20 45.89
CA THR A 116 20.12 90.47 46.61
C THR A 116 21.15 91.48 46.13
N ALA A 117 20.68 92.54 45.47
CA ALA A 117 21.39 93.79 45.26
C ALA A 117 20.67 94.89 46.07
N SER A 118 21.45 95.81 46.63
CA SER A 118 21.08 97.20 46.93
C SER A 118 22.40 97.96 47.17
N GLU A 119 22.82 98.78 46.21
CA GLU A 119 22.58 100.25 46.15
C GLU A 119 23.66 101.02 46.94
N ASP A 120 24.53 101.77 46.25
CA ASP A 120 24.29 103.20 46.01
C ASP A 120 25.53 103.92 45.42
N GLU A 121 25.23 104.86 44.49
CA GLU A 121 25.92 106.13 44.22
C GLU A 121 27.39 106.10 43.69
N PHE A 122 27.89 106.89 42.73
CA PHE A 122 27.50 108.14 42.05
C PHE A 122 28.72 108.63 41.21
N PHE A 123 28.47 109.47 40.18
CA PHE A 123 29.40 110.20 39.27
C PHE A 123 30.23 109.37 38.26
N ALA A 124 30.04 109.52 36.93
CA ALA A 124 30.31 110.67 36.03
C ALA A 124 31.78 110.78 35.58
N GLU A 125 31.94 110.72 34.25
CA GLU A 125 33.11 111.05 33.41
C GLU A 125 34.38 110.20 33.60
N GLU A 126 34.72 109.39 32.59
CA GLU A 126 35.91 109.63 31.76
C GLU A 126 35.88 108.71 30.51
N GLU A 127 35.78 109.35 29.35
CA GLU A 127 35.88 108.78 28.02
C GLU A 127 37.38 108.65 27.67
N VAL A 128 37.78 107.56 26.98
CA VAL A 128 38.88 107.44 25.97
C VAL A 128 39.48 106.01 25.96
N GLN A 129 39.68 105.50 24.73
CA GLN A 129 40.33 104.23 24.31
C GLN A 129 39.42 102.99 24.13
N GLN A 130 38.56 103.05 23.10
CA GLN A 130 38.07 101.89 22.36
C GLN A 130 38.43 102.09 20.88
N ASP A 131 39.60 101.61 20.42
CA ASP A 131 39.81 101.41 18.97
C ASP A 131 40.93 100.42 18.59
N GLU A 132 41.83 100.02 19.52
CA GLU A 132 42.88 99.03 19.19
C GLU A 132 42.60 97.62 19.74
N THR A 133 41.68 97.45 20.70
CA THR A 133 41.27 96.13 21.22
C THR A 133 40.18 95.45 20.39
N ALA A 134 39.38 96.22 19.64
CA ALA A 134 38.34 95.69 18.76
C ALA A 134 38.92 95.06 17.48
N ALA A 135 39.99 95.61 16.91
CA ALA A 135 40.64 95.08 15.71
C ALA A 135 41.36 93.74 15.96
N LEU A 136 42.06 93.61 17.09
CA LEU A 136 42.71 92.35 17.49
C LEU A 136 41.71 91.27 17.93
N GLN A 137 40.56 91.64 18.52
CA GLN A 137 39.48 90.70 18.80
C GLN A 137 38.72 90.25 17.54
N ALA A 138 38.60 91.12 16.53
CA ALA A 138 37.97 90.79 15.25
C ALA A 138 38.84 89.82 14.41
N GLU A 139 40.14 90.09 14.25
CA GLU A 139 41.05 89.16 13.54
C GLU A 139 41.20 87.82 14.26
N ALA A 140 41.22 87.81 15.60
CA ALA A 140 41.21 86.57 16.38
C ALA A 140 39.88 85.79 16.25
N SER A 141 38.75 86.48 16.10
CA SER A 141 37.44 85.85 15.89
C SER A 141 37.26 85.28 14.47
N GLU A 142 37.81 85.95 13.45
CA GLU A 142 37.79 85.50 12.06
C GLU A 142 38.75 84.32 11.84
N ALA A 143 39.93 84.34 12.46
CA ALA A 143 40.83 83.19 12.49
C ALA A 143 40.20 81.98 13.20
N ALA A 144 39.51 82.19 14.32
CA ALA A 144 38.78 81.13 15.02
C ALA A 144 37.58 80.61 14.21
N GLN A 145 36.86 81.48 13.48
CA GLN A 145 35.76 81.07 12.61
C GLN A 145 36.22 80.24 11.41
N ASN A 146 37.32 80.63 10.76
CA ASN A 146 37.90 79.86 9.65
C ASN A 146 38.39 78.47 10.11
N GLU A 147 38.99 78.37 11.29
CA GLU A 147 39.44 77.09 11.85
C GLU A 147 38.25 76.20 12.27
N ILE A 148 37.16 76.80 12.79
CA ILE A 148 35.89 76.09 13.06
C ILE A 148 35.26 75.59 11.76
N GLU A 149 35.22 76.42 10.70
CA GLU A 149 34.62 76.06 9.41
C GLU A 149 35.44 74.97 8.70
N GLU A 150 36.79 75.01 8.79
CA GLU A 150 37.66 73.97 8.25
C GLU A 150 37.53 72.64 9.01
N VAL A 151 37.39 72.69 10.34
CA VAL A 151 37.12 71.50 11.17
C VAL A 151 35.71 70.94 10.88
N GLN A 152 34.70 71.79 10.72
CA GLN A 152 33.34 71.38 10.36
C GLN A 152 33.28 70.77 8.95
N ALA A 153 33.99 71.35 7.98
CA ALA A 153 34.08 70.81 6.63
C ALA A 153 34.81 69.46 6.60
N ALA A 154 35.87 69.30 7.41
CA ALA A 154 36.58 68.03 7.55
C ALA A 154 35.73 66.95 8.23
N GLU A 155 34.95 67.31 9.26
CA GLU A 155 34.03 66.41 9.95
C GLU A 155 32.86 65.99 9.05
N GLU A 156 32.29 66.92 8.28
CA GLU A 156 31.23 66.62 7.31
C GLU A 156 31.74 65.74 6.15
N ALA A 157 32.95 65.99 5.65
CA ALA A 157 33.59 65.14 4.65
C ALA A 157 33.85 63.72 5.18
N ALA A 158 34.33 63.59 6.43
CA ALA A 158 34.54 62.29 7.08
C ALA A 158 33.21 61.55 7.32
N ARG A 159 32.14 62.28 7.68
CA ARG A 159 30.79 61.72 7.85
C ARG A 159 30.22 61.19 6.53
N LEU A 160 30.36 61.95 5.44
CA LEU A 160 29.95 61.52 4.09
C LEU A 160 30.72 60.30 3.61
N GLU A 161 32.04 60.27 3.83
CA GLU A 161 32.85 59.10 3.47
C GLU A 161 32.45 57.85 4.28
N ALA A 162 32.22 58.01 5.58
CA ALA A 162 31.74 56.93 6.44
C ALA A 162 30.34 56.43 6.04
N GLU A 163 29.43 57.33 5.65
CA GLU A 163 28.10 56.96 5.15
C GLU A 163 28.18 56.19 3.81
N VAL A 164 29.03 56.64 2.89
CA VAL A 164 29.26 55.94 1.60
C VAL A 164 29.88 54.57 1.83
N GLN A 165 30.86 54.43 2.73
CA GLN A 165 31.46 53.15 3.08
C GLN A 165 30.46 52.22 3.79
N ALA A 166 29.65 52.74 4.71
CA ALA A 166 28.61 51.97 5.39
C ALA A 166 27.53 51.49 4.42
N LYS A 167 27.10 52.34 3.48
CA LYS A 167 26.14 51.98 2.44
C LYS A 167 26.69 50.95 1.47
N ALA A 168 27.95 51.09 1.04
CA ALA A 168 28.62 50.11 0.19
C ALA A 168 28.80 48.75 0.89
N ALA A 169 29.19 48.75 2.17
CA ALA A 169 29.31 47.53 2.96
C ALA A 169 27.95 46.85 3.19
N ALA A 170 26.89 47.62 3.42
CA ALA A 170 25.53 47.09 3.57
C ALA A 170 25.00 46.48 2.26
N GLU A 171 25.28 47.11 1.10
CA GLU A 171 24.90 46.57 -0.21
C GLU A 171 25.67 45.29 -0.56
N GLU A 172 26.97 45.23 -0.28
CA GLU A 172 27.77 44.02 -0.46
C GLU A 172 27.32 42.87 0.45
N ALA A 173 27.01 43.16 1.71
CA ALA A 173 26.46 42.18 2.65
C ALA A 173 25.09 41.64 2.18
N ALA A 174 24.19 42.52 1.72
CA ALA A 174 22.89 42.14 1.18
C ALA A 174 23.02 41.27 -0.09
N ARG A 175 23.99 41.57 -0.96
CA ARG A 175 24.26 40.77 -2.16
C ARG A 175 24.76 39.36 -1.81
N LEU A 176 25.69 39.25 -0.86
CA LEU A 176 26.22 37.96 -0.42
C LEU A 176 25.16 37.11 0.27
N GLU A 177 24.29 37.72 1.08
CA GLU A 177 23.16 37.02 1.70
C GLU A 177 22.16 36.53 0.65
N ALA A 178 21.80 37.38 -0.32
CA ALA A 178 20.90 36.99 -1.42
C ALA A 178 21.50 35.86 -2.28
N GLU A 179 22.81 35.90 -2.57
CA GLU A 179 23.50 34.84 -3.30
C GLU A 179 23.53 33.53 -2.49
N ALA A 180 23.79 33.59 -1.18
CA ALA A 180 23.78 32.43 -0.30
C ALA A 180 22.38 31.80 -0.20
N GLN A 181 21.33 32.62 -0.07
CA GLN A 181 19.94 32.15 -0.06
C GLN A 181 19.54 31.54 -1.41
N ALA A 182 19.91 32.17 -2.53
CA ALA A 182 19.64 31.64 -3.86
C ALA A 182 20.34 30.30 -4.10
N LYS A 183 21.59 30.15 -3.65
CA LYS A 183 22.35 28.91 -3.74
C LYS A 183 21.76 27.81 -2.87
N ALA A 184 21.36 28.12 -1.63
CA ALA A 184 20.71 27.17 -0.73
C ALA A 184 19.36 26.69 -1.30
N ALA A 185 18.53 27.61 -1.82
CA ALA A 185 17.26 27.27 -2.44
C ALA A 185 17.45 26.42 -3.72
N ALA A 186 18.47 26.70 -4.53
CA ALA A 186 18.79 25.89 -5.70
C ALA A 186 19.26 24.47 -5.34
N GLU A 187 20.06 24.33 -4.27
CA GLU A 187 20.51 23.02 -3.77
C GLU A 187 19.35 22.20 -3.21
N GLU A 188 18.47 22.82 -2.41
CA GLU A 188 17.27 22.17 -1.86
C GLU A 188 16.32 21.72 -3.00
N ALA A 189 16.10 22.58 -4.00
CA ALA A 189 15.28 22.23 -5.17
C ALA A 189 15.88 21.04 -5.95
N ALA A 190 17.20 21.01 -6.14
CA ALA A 190 17.89 19.91 -6.81
C ALA A 190 17.82 18.60 -6.00
N GLN A 191 17.93 18.67 -4.68
CA GLN A 191 17.79 17.50 -3.80
C GLN A 191 16.37 16.93 -3.85
N LEU A 192 15.34 17.78 -3.78
CA LEU A 192 13.94 17.37 -3.87
C LEU A 192 13.61 16.74 -5.23
N GLU A 193 14.13 17.30 -6.33
CA GLU A 193 13.96 16.73 -7.66
C GLU A 193 14.65 15.37 -7.79
N ALA A 194 15.88 15.24 -7.29
CA ALA A 194 16.61 13.97 -7.30
C ALA A 194 15.91 12.90 -6.45
N GLU A 195 15.37 13.27 -5.28
CA GLU A 195 14.61 12.35 -4.42
C GLU A 195 13.30 11.93 -5.09
N ALA A 196 12.58 12.87 -5.75
CA ALA A 196 11.37 12.56 -6.49
C ALA A 196 11.64 11.62 -7.67
N GLN A 197 12.72 11.85 -8.43
CA GLN A 197 13.15 10.97 -9.51
C GLN A 197 13.57 9.59 -9.01
N ALA A 198 14.29 9.51 -7.88
CA ALA A 198 14.68 8.24 -7.27
C ALA A 198 13.46 7.43 -6.80
N LYS A 199 12.49 8.07 -6.14
CA LYS A 199 11.22 7.44 -5.73
C LYS A 199 10.40 6.97 -6.92
N ALA A 200 10.32 7.77 -7.98
CA ALA A 200 9.62 7.38 -9.20
C ALA A 200 10.30 6.19 -9.91
N ALA A 201 11.63 6.16 -9.94
CA ALA A 201 12.38 5.03 -10.50
C ALA A 201 12.21 3.74 -9.68
N GLU A 202 12.22 3.84 -8.34
CA GLU A 202 11.97 2.69 -7.45
C GLU A 202 10.54 2.15 -7.64
N GLU A 203 9.54 3.03 -7.70
CA GLU A 203 8.15 2.62 -7.93
C GLU A 203 7.97 1.99 -9.31
N ALA A 204 8.58 2.55 -10.36
CA ALA A 204 8.54 1.96 -11.69
C ALA A 204 9.18 0.55 -11.71
N ALA A 205 10.34 0.38 -11.08
CA ALA A 205 11.01 -0.92 -10.98
C ALA A 205 10.18 -1.94 -10.18
N ARG A 206 9.50 -1.51 -9.10
CA ARG A 206 8.61 -2.37 -8.32
C ARG A 206 7.40 -2.83 -9.15
N LEU A 207 6.77 -1.91 -9.88
CA LEU A 207 5.62 -2.22 -10.73
C LEU A 207 6.01 -3.17 -11.88
N GLU A 208 7.17 -2.97 -12.49
CA GLU A 208 7.68 -3.88 -13.52
C GLU A 208 7.96 -5.27 -12.95
N ALA A 209 8.62 -5.35 -11.79
CA ALA A 209 8.89 -6.63 -11.12
C ALA A 209 7.59 -7.36 -10.72
N GLU A 210 6.59 -6.63 -10.22
CA GLU A 210 5.27 -7.19 -9.90
C GLU A 210 4.54 -7.70 -11.16
N ALA A 211 4.59 -6.95 -12.26
CA ALA A 211 4.01 -7.34 -13.53
C ALA A 211 4.68 -8.60 -14.10
N GLN A 212 6.02 -8.67 -14.04
CA GLN A 212 6.78 -9.85 -14.46
C GLN A 212 6.48 -11.06 -13.57
N ALA A 213 6.35 -10.88 -12.25
CA ALA A 213 6.00 -11.95 -11.32
C ALA A 213 4.59 -12.50 -11.60
N LYS A 214 3.61 -11.61 -11.80
CA LYS A 214 2.23 -12.01 -12.17
C LYS A 214 2.17 -12.75 -13.51
N ALA A 215 2.91 -12.26 -14.52
CA ALA A 215 2.99 -12.93 -15.82
C ALA A 215 3.64 -14.32 -15.72
N ALA A 216 4.69 -14.46 -14.91
CA ALA A 216 5.34 -15.75 -14.67
C ALA A 216 4.42 -16.74 -13.93
N GLU A 217 3.67 -16.26 -12.93
CA GLU A 217 2.69 -17.08 -12.21
C GLU A 217 1.56 -17.54 -13.14
N GLU A 218 1.03 -16.65 -13.97
CA GLU A 218 -0.02 -17.00 -14.94
C GLU A 218 0.49 -17.99 -15.99
N ALA A 219 1.70 -17.79 -16.52
CA ALA A 219 2.31 -18.73 -17.46
C ALA A 219 2.51 -20.12 -16.84
N ALA A 220 3.00 -20.19 -15.60
CA ALA A 220 3.16 -21.45 -14.88
C ALA A 220 1.82 -22.15 -14.61
N ARG A 221 0.77 -21.40 -14.29
CA ARG A 221 -0.59 -21.94 -14.11
C ARG A 221 -1.15 -22.52 -15.41
N LEU A 222 -1.01 -21.79 -16.53
CA LEU A 222 -1.49 -22.25 -17.83
C LEU A 222 -0.74 -23.50 -18.31
N GLU A 223 0.57 -23.57 -18.08
CA GLU A 223 1.37 -24.75 -18.40
C GLU A 223 0.93 -25.96 -17.55
N ALA A 224 0.75 -25.77 -16.24
CA ALA A 224 0.28 -26.82 -15.35
C ALA A 224 -1.13 -27.32 -15.71
N GLU A 225 -2.04 -26.42 -16.08
CA GLU A 225 -3.38 -26.78 -16.55
C GLU A 225 -3.33 -27.56 -17.87
N ALA A 226 -2.49 -27.14 -18.81
CA ALA A 226 -2.31 -27.83 -20.09
C ALA A 226 -1.73 -29.25 -19.89
N GLN A 227 -0.72 -29.41 -19.02
CA GLN A 227 -0.16 -30.71 -18.68
C GLN A 227 -1.18 -31.61 -17.98
N ALA A 228 -1.97 -31.06 -17.03
CA ALA A 228 -3.02 -31.82 -16.35
C ALA A 228 -4.11 -32.28 -17.31
N LYS A 229 -4.51 -31.43 -18.27
CA LYS A 229 -5.50 -31.78 -19.29
C LYS A 229 -4.97 -32.84 -20.24
N ALA A 230 -3.73 -32.72 -20.70
CA ALA A 230 -3.10 -33.73 -21.57
C ALA A 230 -2.98 -35.09 -20.88
N ALA A 231 -2.55 -35.11 -19.61
CA ALA A 231 -2.47 -36.34 -18.81
C ALA A 231 -3.85 -36.97 -18.56
N ALA A 232 -4.88 -36.14 -18.32
CA ALA A 232 -6.25 -36.64 -18.15
C ALA A 232 -6.82 -37.21 -19.46
N GLU A 233 -6.52 -36.61 -20.61
CA GLU A 233 -6.94 -37.11 -21.91
C GLU A 233 -6.24 -38.43 -22.26
N GLU A 234 -4.94 -38.54 -22.02
CA GLU A 234 -4.18 -39.79 -22.21
C GLU A 234 -4.72 -40.91 -21.31
N ALA A 235 -4.98 -40.61 -20.03
CA ALA A 235 -5.57 -41.58 -19.11
C ALA A 235 -6.96 -42.04 -19.57
N ALA A 236 -7.80 -41.13 -20.06
CA ALA A 236 -9.12 -41.45 -20.59
C ALA A 236 -9.05 -42.31 -21.87
N GLN A 237 -8.08 -42.04 -22.75
CA GLN A 237 -7.86 -42.85 -23.96
C GLN A 237 -7.42 -44.28 -23.60
N LEU A 238 -6.49 -44.44 -22.66
CA LEU A 238 -6.03 -45.75 -22.19
C LEU A 238 -7.16 -46.54 -21.51
N GLU A 239 -8.00 -45.87 -20.72
CA GLU A 239 -9.16 -46.52 -20.11
C GLU A 239 -10.18 -46.96 -21.16
N ALA A 240 -10.48 -46.11 -22.15
CA ALA A 240 -11.38 -46.45 -23.25
C ALA A 240 -10.85 -47.63 -24.09
N GLU A 241 -9.55 -47.65 -24.38
CA GLU A 241 -8.91 -48.77 -25.09
C GLU A 241 -8.98 -50.06 -24.27
N ALA A 242 -8.72 -50.00 -22.96
CA ALA A 242 -8.82 -51.15 -22.08
C ALA A 242 -10.26 -51.69 -21.98
N GLN A 243 -11.26 -50.80 -21.90
CA GLN A 243 -12.67 -51.18 -21.92
C GLN A 243 -13.06 -51.83 -23.26
N GLN A 244 -12.59 -51.28 -24.38
CA GLN A 244 -12.83 -51.85 -25.70
C GLN A 244 -12.17 -53.23 -25.85
N ALA A 245 -10.94 -53.39 -25.36
CA ALA A 245 -10.24 -54.67 -25.35
C ALA A 245 -10.97 -55.72 -24.48
N ALA A 246 -11.49 -55.32 -23.31
CA ALA A 246 -12.27 -56.20 -22.45
C ALA A 246 -13.58 -56.65 -23.11
N LEU A 247 -14.30 -55.72 -23.76
CA LEU A 247 -15.51 -56.05 -24.54
C LEU A 247 -15.20 -56.97 -25.72
N ALA A 248 -14.11 -56.73 -26.44
CA ALA A 248 -13.67 -57.59 -27.53
C ALA A 248 -13.31 -58.99 -27.04
N ALA A 249 -12.63 -59.11 -25.89
CA ALA A 249 -12.33 -60.40 -25.27
C ALA A 249 -13.60 -61.15 -24.83
N GLN A 250 -14.58 -60.44 -24.24
CA GLN A 250 -15.86 -61.03 -23.87
C GLN A 250 -16.67 -61.48 -25.10
N ALA A 251 -16.68 -60.68 -26.16
CA ALA A 251 -17.32 -61.03 -27.42
C ALA A 251 -16.67 -62.26 -28.06
N ALA A 252 -15.33 -62.33 -28.05
CA ALA A 252 -14.58 -63.49 -28.53
C ALA A 252 -14.87 -64.76 -27.71
N GLN A 253 -14.95 -64.63 -26.38
CA GLN A 253 -15.32 -65.75 -25.50
C GLN A 253 -16.76 -66.23 -25.78
N THR A 254 -17.71 -65.31 -25.92
CA THR A 254 -19.11 -65.64 -26.23
C THR A 254 -19.21 -66.30 -27.61
N ALA A 255 -18.47 -65.80 -28.60
CA ALA A 255 -18.40 -66.40 -29.92
C ALA A 255 -17.80 -67.82 -29.88
N ALA A 256 -16.74 -68.03 -29.09
CA ALA A 256 -16.14 -69.35 -28.90
C ALA A 256 -17.12 -70.34 -28.25
N ILE A 257 -17.82 -69.93 -27.18
CA ILE A 257 -18.87 -70.73 -26.53
C ILE A 257 -19.97 -71.06 -27.55
N SER A 258 -20.42 -70.08 -28.35
CA SER A 258 -21.45 -70.31 -29.37
C SER A 258 -21.01 -71.31 -30.45
N ALA A 259 -19.72 -71.33 -30.81
CA ALA A 259 -19.16 -72.29 -31.76
C ALA A 259 -19.10 -73.71 -31.16
N GLU A 260 -18.73 -73.83 -29.88
CA GLU A 260 -18.76 -75.11 -29.16
C GLU A 260 -20.20 -75.63 -28.99
N GLU A 261 -21.16 -74.76 -28.66
CA GLU A 261 -22.59 -75.10 -28.56
C GLU A 261 -23.18 -75.50 -29.91
N LEU A 262 -22.82 -74.79 -30.99
CA LEU A 262 -23.21 -75.16 -32.35
C LEU A 262 -22.65 -76.53 -32.73
N LYS A 263 -21.36 -76.79 -32.43
CA LYS A 263 -20.73 -78.08 -32.67
C LYS A 263 -21.39 -79.20 -31.85
N LEU A 264 -21.74 -78.93 -30.59
CA LEU A 264 -22.45 -79.88 -29.75
C LEU A 264 -23.83 -80.22 -30.34
N LEU A 265 -24.60 -79.19 -30.71
CA LEU A 265 -25.93 -79.34 -31.30
C LEU A 265 -25.87 -80.11 -32.63
N ALA A 266 -24.91 -79.77 -33.51
CA ALA A 266 -24.72 -80.46 -34.78
C ALA A 266 -24.34 -81.94 -34.58
N ASN A 267 -23.45 -82.25 -33.64
CA ASN A 267 -23.01 -83.62 -33.40
C ASN A 267 -24.08 -84.48 -32.70
N ILE A 268 -24.93 -83.90 -31.83
CA ILE A 268 -26.06 -84.66 -31.29
C ILE A 268 -27.15 -84.89 -32.35
N ILE A 269 -27.41 -83.92 -33.23
CA ILE A 269 -28.30 -84.11 -34.40
C ILE A 269 -27.77 -85.22 -35.30
N TYR A 270 -26.46 -85.26 -35.56
CA TYR A 270 -25.84 -86.35 -36.31
C TYR A 270 -26.05 -87.70 -35.63
N CYS A 271 -25.88 -87.78 -34.31
CA CYS A 271 -26.04 -89.04 -33.57
C CYS A 271 -27.49 -89.55 -33.56
N GLU A 272 -28.47 -88.65 -33.52
CA GLU A 272 -29.90 -89.01 -33.41
C GLU A 272 -30.59 -89.13 -34.77
N ALA A 273 -30.22 -88.26 -35.73
CA ALA A 273 -30.91 -88.08 -37.01
C ALA A 273 -29.95 -88.07 -38.22
N GLY A 274 -28.71 -88.56 -38.09
CA GLY A 274 -27.71 -88.54 -39.17
C GLY A 274 -28.19 -89.18 -40.49
N SER A 275 -28.97 -90.26 -40.39
CA SER A 275 -29.56 -90.98 -41.54
C SER A 275 -30.98 -90.52 -41.90
N GLU A 276 -31.52 -89.50 -41.24
CA GLU A 276 -32.85 -88.96 -41.52
C GLU A 276 -32.82 -87.90 -42.63
N SER A 277 -34.01 -87.56 -43.16
CA SER A 277 -34.17 -86.42 -44.06
C SER A 277 -33.70 -85.11 -43.41
N TYR A 278 -33.37 -84.11 -44.23
CA TYR A 278 -32.98 -82.79 -43.73
C TYR A 278 -34.01 -82.20 -42.74
N VAL A 279 -35.29 -82.28 -43.08
CA VAL A 279 -36.39 -81.84 -42.19
C VAL A 279 -36.40 -82.62 -40.87
N GLY A 280 -36.07 -83.91 -40.89
CA GLY A 280 -35.91 -84.74 -39.69
C GLY A 280 -34.74 -84.29 -38.80
N LYS A 281 -33.62 -83.87 -39.41
CA LYS A 281 -32.47 -83.29 -38.69
C LYS A 281 -32.86 -81.96 -38.01
N VAL A 282 -33.52 -81.06 -38.75
CA VAL A 282 -34.04 -79.78 -38.19
C VAL A 282 -35.06 -80.05 -37.08
N ALA A 283 -35.89 -81.09 -37.21
CA ALA A 283 -36.87 -81.45 -36.19
C ALA A 283 -36.27 -81.92 -34.87
N VAL A 284 -35.19 -82.71 -34.90
CA VAL A 284 -34.46 -83.07 -33.67
C VAL A 284 -33.80 -81.85 -33.03
N GLY A 285 -33.18 -80.98 -33.84
CA GLY A 285 -32.64 -79.69 -33.35
C GLY A 285 -33.71 -78.81 -32.72
N ASN A 286 -34.89 -78.72 -33.33
CA ASN A 286 -36.02 -77.97 -32.79
C ASN A 286 -36.50 -78.50 -31.44
N VAL A 287 -36.56 -79.82 -31.24
CA VAL A 287 -36.88 -80.41 -29.93
C VAL A 287 -35.89 -79.99 -28.84
N ILE A 288 -34.58 -80.02 -29.15
CA ILE A 288 -33.54 -79.58 -28.21
C ILE A 288 -33.75 -78.11 -27.84
N MET A 289 -33.96 -77.25 -28.82
CA MET A 289 -34.20 -75.82 -28.58
C MET A 289 -35.51 -75.54 -27.85
N ASN A 290 -36.56 -76.33 -28.07
CA ASN A 290 -37.80 -76.22 -27.30
C ASN A 290 -37.59 -76.58 -25.82
N ARG A 291 -36.71 -77.55 -25.53
CA ARG A 291 -36.32 -77.87 -24.15
C ARG A 291 -35.53 -76.73 -23.52
N VAL A 292 -34.54 -76.19 -24.21
CA VAL A 292 -33.79 -75.01 -23.76
C VAL A 292 -34.71 -73.83 -23.44
N LYS A 293 -35.80 -73.66 -24.20
CA LYS A 293 -36.81 -72.60 -24.00
C LYS A 293 -37.89 -72.95 -22.97
N SER A 294 -37.96 -74.19 -22.49
CA SER A 294 -38.99 -74.62 -21.55
C SER A 294 -38.55 -74.35 -20.12
N ALA A 295 -39.37 -73.62 -19.35
CA ALA A 295 -39.11 -73.32 -17.95
C ALA A 295 -38.96 -74.55 -17.04
N SER A 296 -39.41 -75.74 -17.49
CA SER A 296 -39.33 -77.00 -16.75
C SER A 296 -38.12 -77.87 -17.15
N GLN A 297 -37.22 -77.37 -17.99
CA GLN A 297 -36.06 -78.09 -18.52
C GLN A 297 -34.79 -77.23 -18.33
N PRO A 298 -33.59 -77.82 -18.50
CA PRO A 298 -32.36 -77.04 -18.43
C PRO A 298 -32.30 -75.95 -19.52
N ASN A 299 -31.64 -74.84 -19.20
CA ASN A 299 -31.67 -73.62 -20.02
C ASN A 299 -30.47 -73.46 -20.97
N THR A 300 -29.62 -74.49 -21.09
CA THR A 300 -28.48 -74.51 -22.00
C THR A 300 -28.48 -75.78 -22.84
N ILE A 301 -27.92 -75.72 -24.06
CA ILE A 301 -27.86 -76.88 -24.97
C ILE A 301 -27.07 -78.01 -24.31
N THR A 302 -25.95 -77.67 -23.67
CA THR A 302 -25.10 -78.62 -22.94
C THR A 302 -25.88 -79.36 -21.86
N GLU A 303 -26.58 -78.65 -20.98
CA GLU A 303 -27.34 -79.32 -19.92
C GLU A 303 -28.49 -80.17 -20.47
N VAL A 304 -29.18 -79.72 -21.53
CA VAL A 304 -30.25 -80.50 -22.17
C VAL A 304 -29.70 -81.78 -22.80
N VAL A 305 -28.55 -81.70 -23.47
CA VAL A 305 -27.91 -82.86 -24.12
C VAL A 305 -27.39 -83.84 -23.07
N TYR A 306 -26.71 -83.36 -22.02
CA TYR A 306 -26.13 -84.22 -20.98
C TYR A 306 -27.10 -84.60 -19.86
N ALA A 307 -28.35 -84.14 -19.91
CA ALA A 307 -29.39 -84.54 -18.97
C ALA A 307 -29.55 -86.08 -18.92
N LYS A 308 -29.60 -86.61 -17.70
CA LYS A 308 -29.53 -88.05 -17.44
C LYS A 308 -30.63 -88.82 -18.21
N GLY A 309 -30.19 -89.68 -19.13
CA GLY A 309 -31.07 -90.59 -19.87
C GLY A 309 -31.87 -89.96 -21.02
N GLN A 310 -31.63 -88.69 -21.37
CA GLN A 310 -32.37 -88.00 -22.44
C GLN A 310 -31.91 -88.41 -23.84
N PHE A 311 -30.59 -88.55 -24.03
CA PHE A 311 -29.98 -88.92 -25.30
C PHE A 311 -29.14 -90.18 -25.14
N SER A 312 -29.49 -91.23 -25.89
CA SER A 312 -28.76 -92.51 -25.86
C SER A 312 -27.28 -92.40 -26.27
N PRO A 313 -26.91 -91.56 -27.26
CA PRO A 313 -25.53 -91.32 -27.68
C PRO A 313 -24.59 -90.77 -26.60
N VAL A 314 -25.13 -90.11 -25.58
CA VAL A 314 -24.35 -89.59 -24.44
C VAL A 314 -23.87 -90.74 -23.57
N ARG A 315 -24.77 -91.67 -23.22
CA ARG A 315 -24.46 -92.79 -22.31
C ARG A 315 -23.57 -93.86 -22.94
N ASN A 316 -23.66 -94.07 -24.25
CA ASN A 316 -22.88 -95.09 -24.97
C ASN A 316 -21.54 -94.56 -25.54
N GLY A 317 -21.19 -93.30 -25.26
CA GLY A 317 -19.97 -92.64 -25.72
C GLY A 317 -19.92 -92.30 -27.22
N SER A 318 -21.00 -92.52 -27.98
CA SER A 318 -21.04 -92.18 -29.40
C SER A 318 -20.99 -90.68 -29.64
N LEU A 319 -21.66 -89.87 -28.80
CA LEU A 319 -21.57 -88.41 -28.89
C LEU A 319 -20.14 -87.92 -28.64
N GLN A 320 -19.47 -88.47 -27.61
CA GLN A 320 -18.09 -88.10 -27.31
C GLN A 320 -17.16 -88.42 -28.48
N ARG A 321 -17.29 -89.59 -29.12
CA ARG A 321 -16.53 -89.95 -30.33
C ARG A 321 -16.84 -89.02 -31.51
N ALA A 322 -18.12 -88.64 -31.69
CA ALA A 322 -18.54 -87.72 -32.73
C ALA A 322 -17.91 -86.33 -32.54
N LEU A 323 -17.92 -85.80 -31.31
CA LEU A 323 -17.31 -84.51 -30.96
C LEU A 323 -15.79 -84.48 -31.15
N SER A 324 -15.08 -85.55 -30.75
CA SER A 324 -13.61 -85.64 -30.86
C SER A 324 -13.11 -85.66 -32.31
N SER A 325 -13.89 -86.20 -33.25
CA SER A 325 -13.52 -86.26 -34.67
C SER A 325 -14.37 -85.36 -35.56
N ASP A 326 -15.20 -84.50 -34.96
CA ASP A 326 -16.22 -83.69 -35.61
C ASP A 326 -16.98 -84.42 -36.74
N LYS A 327 -17.72 -85.46 -36.38
CA LYS A 327 -18.38 -86.35 -37.35
C LYS A 327 -19.63 -85.77 -37.99
N ALA A 328 -20.17 -84.66 -37.47
CA ALA A 328 -21.34 -84.01 -38.03
C ALA A 328 -21.09 -83.53 -39.47
N ASP A 329 -22.00 -83.86 -40.38
CA ASP A 329 -21.94 -83.38 -41.77
C ASP A 329 -22.44 -81.93 -41.89
N ALA A 330 -22.20 -81.30 -43.05
CA ALA A 330 -22.66 -79.94 -43.33
C ALA A 330 -24.19 -79.78 -43.17
N ALA A 331 -24.96 -80.84 -43.44
CA ALA A 331 -26.41 -80.84 -43.26
C ALA A 331 -26.81 -80.79 -41.77
N CYS A 332 -26.08 -81.47 -40.88
CA CYS A 332 -26.32 -81.39 -39.44
C CYS A 332 -25.95 -80.02 -38.87
N TYR A 333 -24.85 -79.42 -39.34
CA TYR A 333 -24.50 -78.04 -38.98
C TYR A 333 -25.55 -77.04 -39.45
N GLN A 334 -25.99 -77.14 -40.71
CA GLN A 334 -27.04 -76.27 -41.24
C GLN A 334 -28.36 -76.46 -40.47
N ALA A 335 -28.73 -77.69 -40.11
CA ALA A 335 -29.91 -77.96 -39.30
C ALA A 335 -29.81 -77.40 -37.88
N ALA A 336 -28.62 -77.43 -37.26
CA ALA A 336 -28.36 -76.82 -35.96
C ALA A 336 -28.51 -75.29 -36.02
N ILE A 337 -27.97 -74.65 -37.05
CA ILE A 337 -28.12 -73.19 -37.29
C ILE A 337 -29.60 -72.83 -37.46
N GLU A 338 -30.35 -73.58 -38.26
CA GLU A 338 -31.78 -73.32 -38.46
C GLU A 338 -32.59 -73.53 -37.17
N ALA A 339 -32.25 -74.52 -36.36
CA ALA A 339 -32.87 -74.72 -35.06
C ALA A 339 -32.57 -73.57 -34.08
N LEU A 340 -31.32 -73.09 -34.04
CA LEU A 340 -30.90 -71.91 -33.26
C LEU A 340 -31.63 -70.63 -33.73
N ALA A 341 -31.79 -70.47 -35.04
CA ALA A 341 -32.57 -69.39 -35.66
C ALA A 341 -34.09 -69.51 -35.42
N GLY A 342 -34.55 -70.64 -34.87
CA GLY A 342 -35.93 -70.82 -34.44
C GLY A 342 -36.83 -71.57 -35.42
N ALA A 343 -36.29 -72.38 -36.34
CA ALA A 343 -37.08 -73.26 -37.18
C ALA A 343 -37.90 -74.26 -36.34
N GLN A 344 -39.19 -74.41 -36.65
CA GLN A 344 -40.16 -75.19 -35.86
C GLN A 344 -40.92 -76.25 -36.68
N PRO A 345 -40.27 -77.20 -37.36
CA PRO A 345 -40.94 -78.23 -38.16
C PRO A 345 -41.85 -79.15 -37.30
N VAL A 346 -41.66 -79.20 -35.98
CA VAL A 346 -42.47 -80.00 -35.05
C VAL A 346 -43.24 -79.16 -34.03
N GLY A 347 -43.26 -77.83 -34.18
CA GLY A 347 -43.90 -76.90 -33.25
C GLY A 347 -43.24 -76.94 -31.87
N GLY A 348 -44.03 -76.91 -30.79
CA GLY A 348 -43.55 -76.92 -29.40
C GLY A 348 -43.29 -78.31 -28.80
N LYS A 349 -43.11 -79.36 -29.63
CA LYS A 349 -42.90 -80.72 -29.14
C LYS A 349 -41.56 -80.85 -28.41
N LEU A 350 -41.55 -81.61 -27.32
CA LEU A 350 -40.40 -81.75 -26.43
C LEU A 350 -39.75 -83.14 -26.51
N PHE A 351 -40.38 -84.11 -27.15
CA PHE A 351 -39.89 -85.48 -27.20
C PHE A 351 -39.98 -86.06 -28.60
N PHE A 352 -39.10 -87.02 -28.88
CA PHE A 352 -39.16 -87.85 -30.06
C PHE A 352 -38.81 -89.30 -29.71
N ARG A 353 -39.16 -90.22 -30.60
CA ARG A 353 -38.84 -91.64 -30.50
C ARG A 353 -38.78 -92.26 -31.89
N ARG A 354 -38.17 -93.43 -32.01
CA ARG A 354 -38.30 -94.26 -33.21
C ARG A 354 -39.77 -94.58 -33.49
N ASN A 355 -40.16 -94.48 -34.74
CA ASN A 355 -41.49 -94.84 -35.20
C ASN A 355 -41.76 -96.34 -34.97
N ASN A 356 -42.74 -96.62 -34.12
CA ASN A 356 -43.19 -97.96 -33.75
C ASN A 356 -44.73 -98.06 -33.75
N GLY A 357 -45.40 -97.20 -34.53
CA GLY A 357 -46.87 -97.17 -34.65
C GLY A 357 -47.60 -96.42 -33.53
N ARG A 358 -46.88 -95.76 -32.61
CA ARG A 358 -47.50 -94.89 -31.59
C ARG A 358 -47.85 -93.51 -32.16
N SER A 359 -48.85 -92.85 -31.55
CA SER A 359 -49.32 -91.52 -31.95
C SER A 359 -48.24 -90.43 -31.82
N GLY A 360 -48.32 -89.42 -32.68
CA GLY A 360 -47.45 -88.24 -32.75
C GLY A 360 -47.25 -87.77 -34.19
N GLN A 361 -46.52 -86.67 -34.37
CA GLN A 361 -46.16 -86.18 -35.70
C GLN A 361 -45.00 -87.02 -36.25
N VAL A 362 -45.17 -87.59 -37.45
CA VAL A 362 -44.15 -88.45 -38.07
C VAL A 362 -43.31 -87.65 -39.06
N ILE A 363 -41.99 -87.68 -38.91
CA ILE A 363 -41.03 -87.16 -39.89
C ILE A 363 -39.92 -88.21 -40.03
N GLY A 364 -39.82 -88.81 -41.21
CA GLY A 364 -38.91 -89.93 -41.47
C GLY A 364 -39.20 -91.11 -40.53
N HIS A 365 -38.19 -91.61 -39.83
CA HIS A 365 -38.33 -92.72 -38.88
C HIS A 365 -38.59 -92.25 -37.44
N HIS A 366 -38.88 -90.97 -37.22
CA HIS A 366 -39.18 -90.41 -35.91
C HIS A 366 -40.66 -90.02 -35.73
N VAL A 367 -41.15 -90.25 -34.51
CA VAL A 367 -42.43 -89.76 -34.02
C VAL A 367 -42.15 -88.71 -32.94
N PHE A 368 -42.58 -87.48 -33.18
CA PHE A 368 -42.44 -86.33 -32.28
C PHE A 368 -43.74 -86.13 -31.49
N TYR A 369 -43.62 -85.81 -30.20
CA TYR A 369 -44.76 -85.61 -29.29
C TYR A 369 -44.49 -84.60 -28.17
#